data_AF-A0A0C2J7E9-F1
#
_entry.id   AF-A0A0C2J7E9-F1
#
_cell.length_a   1.000
_cell.length_b   1.000
_cell.length_c   1.000
_cell.angle_alpha   90.00
_cell.angle_beta   90.00
_cell.angle_gamma   90.00
#
_symmetry.space_group_name_H-M   'P 1'
#
loop_
_entity.id
_entity.type
_entity.pdbx_description
1 polymer ?
#
loop_
_entity_poly.entity_id
_entity_poly.type
_entity_poly.pdbx_seq_one_letter_code
_entity_poly.pdbx_strand_id
1 'polypeptide(L)'
;MSDIDRSALHEVMEQGRVTIAKAGIHAQLNARCSVLAAANPVYGRYDEFMTPMQNIGFQDSLLSRFDILFTVLDEVDEERDKKISDHVLRMRSFRLPNEQVGEPTFLGTGVDFLSTMNPDVDSDDENSSIYDKQDQNLYSARKRYCS
;
A
#
# COMPACT_ATOMS: atom_id res chain seq x y z
N MET A 1 19.99 10.17 -0.91
CA MET A 1 20.29 8.87 -1.54
C MET A 1 21.63 8.99 -2.25
N SER A 2 22.54 8.04 -2.08
CA SER A 2 23.85 8.10 -2.74
C SER A 2 23.70 7.77 -4.23
N ASP A 3 24.65 8.21 -5.07
CA ASP A 3 24.58 7.96 -6.52
C ASP A 3 24.77 6.47 -6.86
N ILE A 4 25.42 5.70 -5.99
CA ILE A 4 25.56 4.25 -6.09
C ILE A 4 24.21 3.55 -5.89
N ASP A 5 23.41 4.03 -4.92
CA ASP A 5 22.07 3.45 -4.68
C ASP A 5 21.13 3.77 -5.84
N ARG A 6 21.28 4.94 -6.46
CA ARG A 6 20.54 5.34 -7.67
C ARG A 6 20.83 4.41 -8.84
N SER A 7 22.10 4.14 -9.14
CA SER A 7 22.46 3.26 -10.27
C SER A 7 22.01 1.82 -10.04
N ALA A 8 22.12 1.31 -8.80
CA ALA A 8 21.63 -0.01 -8.44
C ALA A 8 20.10 -0.11 -8.60
N LEU A 9 19.34 0.88 -8.13
CA LEU A 9 17.89 0.93 -8.35
C LEU A 9 17.53 0.99 -9.83
N HIS A 10 18.29 1.74 -10.62
CA HIS A 10 18.07 1.80 -12.07
C HIS A 10 18.22 0.44 -12.74
N GLU A 11 19.18 -0.37 -12.31
CA GLU A 11 19.40 -1.72 -12.83
C GLU A 11 18.28 -2.67 -12.42
N VAL A 12 17.92 -2.67 -11.13
CA VAL A 12 16.86 -3.53 -10.58
C VAL A 12 15.53 -3.28 -11.26
N MET A 13 15.13 -2.01 -11.38
CA MET A 13 13.82 -1.65 -11.92
C MET A 13 13.71 -1.89 -13.43
N GLU A 14 14.83 -1.88 -14.16
CA GLU A 14 14.83 -2.12 -15.61
C GLU A 14 14.95 -3.60 -15.97
N GLN A 15 15.83 -4.34 -15.28
CA GLN A 15 16.23 -5.70 -15.66
C GLN A 15 15.72 -6.77 -14.69
N GLY A 16 15.18 -6.39 -13.53
CA GLY A 16 14.78 -7.30 -12.45
C GLY A 16 15.96 -8.04 -11.83
N ARG A 17 17.19 -7.51 -11.97
CA ARG A 17 18.44 -8.15 -11.52
C ARG A 17 19.42 -7.11 -10.99
N VAL A 18 20.35 -7.57 -10.13
CA VAL A 18 21.48 -6.77 -9.64
C VAL A 18 22.77 -7.45 -10.03
N THR A 19 23.70 -6.70 -10.62
CA THR A 19 25.08 -7.13 -10.83
C THR A 19 25.95 -6.63 -9.69
N ILE A 20 26.71 -7.55 -9.09
CA ILE A 20 27.66 -7.21 -8.04
C ILE A 20 29.06 -7.63 -8.51
N ALA A 21 29.97 -6.66 -8.48
CA ALA A 21 31.39 -6.87 -8.75
C ALA A 21 32.19 -6.37 -7.55
N LYS A 22 32.47 -7.25 -6.59
CA LYS A 22 33.22 -6.89 -5.37
C LYS A 22 34.08 -8.06 -4.92
N ALA A 23 35.28 -7.77 -4.39
CA ALA A 23 36.22 -8.77 -3.87
C ALA A 23 36.55 -9.92 -4.84
N GLY A 24 36.63 -9.61 -6.15
CA GLY A 24 36.94 -10.61 -7.19
C GLY A 24 35.78 -11.53 -7.57
N ILE A 25 34.61 -11.36 -6.97
CA ILE A 25 33.40 -12.11 -7.33
C ILE A 25 32.55 -11.22 -8.23
N HIS A 26 32.27 -11.73 -9.43
CA HIS A 26 31.35 -11.14 -10.38
C HIS A 26 30.12 -12.05 -10.49
N ALA A 27 28.99 -11.59 -9.96
CA ALA A 27 27.77 -12.37 -9.90
C ALA A 27 26.54 -11.53 -10.25
N GLN A 28 25.55 -12.18 -10.84
CA GLN A 28 24.24 -11.61 -11.14
C GLN A 28 23.18 -12.27 -10.27
N LEU A 29 22.38 -11.48 -9.57
CA LEU A 29 21.34 -11.94 -8.66
C LEU A 29 19.97 -11.53 -9.19
N ASN A 30 18.98 -12.42 -9.05
CA ASN A 30 17.60 -12.12 -9.40
C ASN A 30 16.95 -11.26 -8.30
N ALA A 31 16.37 -10.13 -8.68
CA ALA A 31 15.76 -9.17 -7.76
C ALA A 31 14.31 -8.88 -8.18
N ARG A 32 13.49 -9.94 -8.25
CA ARG A 32 12.05 -9.82 -8.48
C ARG A 32 11.38 -9.36 -7.19
N CYS A 33 11.25 -8.06 -7.03
CA CYS A 33 10.55 -7.44 -5.91
C CYS A 33 9.65 -6.29 -6.39
N SER A 34 8.54 -6.08 -5.71
CA SER A 34 7.76 -4.85 -5.85
C SER A 34 8.43 -3.75 -5.04
N VAL A 35 8.59 -2.57 -5.64
CA VAL A 35 9.21 -1.42 -4.99
C VAL A 35 8.12 -0.50 -4.47
N LEU A 36 8.12 -0.26 -3.16
CA LEU A 36 7.33 0.79 -2.52
C LEU A 36 8.27 1.90 -2.08
N ALA A 37 8.03 3.12 -2.54
CA ALA A 37 8.81 4.29 -2.18
C ALA A 37 7.93 5.32 -1.48
N ALA A 38 8.40 5.83 -0.35
CA ALA A 38 7.86 7.00 0.30
C ALA A 38 8.88 8.14 0.15
N ALA A 39 8.43 9.26 -0.39
CA ALA A 39 9.27 10.43 -0.61
C ALA A 39 8.55 11.67 -0.11
N ASN A 40 9.30 12.50 0.60
CA ASN A 40 8.80 13.80 1.05
C ASN A 40 9.15 14.85 0.00
N PRO A 41 8.32 15.89 -0.16
CA PRO A 41 8.63 17.00 -1.05
C PRO A 41 9.93 17.72 -0.62
N VAL A 42 10.70 18.21 -1.60
CA VAL A 42 12.03 18.83 -1.38
C VAL A 42 11.95 20.02 -0.41
N TYR A 43 10.88 20.81 -0.49
CA TYR A 43 10.66 21.98 0.37
C TYR A 43 9.82 21.68 1.62
N GLY A 44 9.57 20.40 1.93
CA GLY A 44 8.77 19.97 3.08
C GLY A 44 7.26 20.16 2.94
N ARG A 45 6.80 21.04 2.03
CA ARG A 45 5.41 21.16 1.58
C ARG A 45 5.33 20.92 0.09
N TYR A 46 4.20 20.36 -0.35
CA TYR A 46 3.93 20.17 -1.76
C TYR A 46 3.48 21.51 -2.36
N ASP A 47 4.14 21.95 -3.43
CA ASP A 47 3.76 23.16 -4.17
C ASP A 47 2.99 22.76 -5.43
N GLU A 48 1.70 23.12 -5.51
CA GLU A 48 0.82 22.80 -6.64
C GLU A 48 1.22 23.50 -7.93
N PHE A 49 2.01 24.59 -7.84
CA PHE A 49 2.46 25.33 -9.02
C PHE A 49 3.69 24.70 -9.69
N MET A 50 4.36 23.77 -9.02
CA MET A 50 5.52 23.05 -9.55
C MET A 50 5.12 21.69 -10.10
N THR A 51 5.89 21.19 -11.08
CA THR A 51 5.64 19.84 -11.59
C THR A 51 5.96 18.79 -10.52
N PRO A 52 5.23 17.66 -10.47
CA PRO A 52 5.46 16.60 -9.49
C PRO A 52 6.90 16.11 -9.44
N MET A 53 7.58 16.10 -10.59
CA MET A 53 8.99 15.70 -10.70
C MET A 53 9.92 16.61 -9.92
N GLN A 54 9.70 17.93 -10.00
CA GLN A 54 10.51 18.92 -9.27
C GLN A 54 10.20 18.88 -7.77
N ASN A 55 8.94 18.62 -7.41
CA ASN A 55 8.54 18.52 -6.00
C ASN A 55 9.16 17.31 -5.28
N ILE A 56 9.26 16.15 -5.93
CA ILE A 56 9.79 14.92 -5.29
C ILE A 56 11.32 14.87 -5.35
N GLY A 57 11.95 15.53 -6.33
CA GLY A 57 13.41 15.54 -6.48
C GLY A 57 14.00 14.24 -7.05
N PHE A 58 13.19 13.44 -7.76
CA PHE A 58 13.65 12.29 -8.54
C PHE A 58 14.03 12.68 -9.97
N GLN A 59 14.91 11.88 -10.57
CA GLN A 59 15.15 11.94 -12.01
C GLN A 59 13.96 11.34 -12.76
N ASP A 60 13.68 11.89 -13.94
CA ASP A 60 12.58 11.45 -14.82
C ASP A 60 12.65 9.96 -15.17
N SER A 61 13.87 9.46 -15.35
CA SER A 61 14.17 8.06 -15.63
C SER A 61 13.76 7.07 -14.53
N LEU A 62 13.72 7.49 -13.25
CA LEU A 62 13.19 6.65 -12.17
C LEU A 62 11.67 6.79 -12.06
N LEU A 63 11.14 8.00 -12.20
CA LEU A 63 9.70 8.27 -12.08
C LEU A 63 8.89 7.53 -13.13
N SER A 64 9.37 7.50 -14.39
CA SER A 64 8.70 6.77 -15.48
C SER A 64 8.61 5.26 -15.28
N ARG A 65 9.39 4.69 -14.34
CA ARG A 65 9.37 3.25 -14.04
C ARG A 65 8.46 2.87 -12.89
N PHE A 66 7.88 3.85 -12.19
CA PHE A 66 6.83 3.59 -11.23
C PHE A 66 5.49 3.55 -11.97
N ASP A 67 4.79 2.43 -11.86
CA ASP A 67 3.46 2.28 -12.47
C ASP A 67 2.42 3.20 -11.83
N ILE A 68 2.56 3.44 -10.52
CA ILE A 68 1.62 4.24 -9.73
C ILE A 68 2.41 5.27 -8.91
N LEU A 69 2.04 6.54 -9.08
CA LEU A 69 2.47 7.62 -8.20
C LEU A 69 1.28 8.13 -7.41
N PHE A 70 1.39 8.08 -6.08
CA PHE A 70 0.36 8.56 -5.17
C PHE A 70 0.92 9.69 -4.31
N THR A 71 0.44 10.92 -4.56
CA THR A 71 0.79 12.11 -3.78
C THR A 71 -0.27 12.36 -2.72
N VAL A 72 0.11 12.25 -1.46
CA VAL A 72 -0.75 12.62 -0.33
C VAL A 72 -0.53 14.09 0.00
N LEU A 73 -1.56 14.90 -0.20
CA LEU A 73 -1.56 16.31 0.18
C LEU A 73 -2.14 16.46 1.58
N ASP A 74 -1.54 17.35 2.36
CA ASP A 74 -2.00 17.72 3.68
C ASP A 74 -2.81 19.02 3.57
N GLU A 75 -4.13 18.88 3.47
CA GLU A 75 -5.09 19.99 3.43
C GLU A 75 -5.69 20.20 4.82
N VAL A 76 -5.77 21.45 5.27
CA VAL A 76 -6.35 21.80 6.58
C VAL A 76 -7.88 21.77 6.46
N ASP A 77 -8.50 20.70 6.97
CA ASP A 77 -9.95 20.53 7.02
C ASP A 77 -10.39 20.04 8.41
N GLU A 78 -11.14 20.87 9.14
CA GLU A 78 -11.58 20.59 10.51
C GLU A 78 -12.39 19.30 10.62
N GLU A 79 -13.26 18.98 9.64
CA GLU A 79 -14.08 17.77 9.71
C GLU A 79 -13.24 16.50 9.53
N ARG A 80 -12.30 16.54 8.58
CA ARG A 80 -11.37 15.44 8.31
C ARG A 80 -10.41 15.23 9.48
N ASP A 81 -9.83 16.31 9.98
CA ASP A 81 -8.89 16.28 11.10
C ASP A 81 -9.56 15.76 12.38
N LYS A 82 -10.83 16.13 12.61
CA LYS A 82 -11.60 15.59 13.73
C LYS A 82 -11.82 14.08 13.61
N LYS A 83 -12.20 13.59 12.42
CA LYS A 83 -12.37 12.14 12.16
C LYS A 83 -11.07 11.36 12.38
N ILE A 84 -9.95 11.90 11.89
CA ILE A 84 -8.62 11.30 12.06
C ILE A 84 -8.22 11.29 13.53
N SER A 85 -8.37 12.43 14.21
CA SER A 85 -8.06 12.56 15.64
C SER A 85 -8.87 11.58 16.48
N ASP A 86 -10.19 11.49 16.24
CA ASP A 86 -11.05 10.53 16.93
C ASP A 86 -10.64 9.08 16.66
N HIS A 87 -10.20 8.75 15.43
CA HIS A 87 -9.70 7.43 15.09
C HIS A 87 -8.39 7.10 15.83
N VAL A 88 -7.43 8.02 15.85
CA VAL A 88 -6.15 7.88 16.57
C VAL A 88 -6.39 7.72 18.08
N LEU A 89 -7.29 8.53 18.65
CA LEU A 89 -7.66 8.44 20.06
C LEU A 89 -8.29 7.09 20.39
N ARG A 90 -9.24 6.61 19.58
CA ARG A 90 -9.82 5.27 19.75
C ARG A 90 -8.78 4.16 19.68
N MET A 91 -7.92 4.18 18.66
CA MET A 91 -6.86 3.16 18.51
C MET A 91 -5.92 3.14 19.71
N ARG A 92 -5.66 4.30 20.31
CA ARG A 92 -4.76 4.42 21.47
C ARG A 92 -5.46 4.15 22.81
N SER A 93 -6.77 4.39 22.92
CA SER A 93 -7.56 4.13 24.13
C SER A 93 -7.94 2.67 24.30
N PHE A 94 -8.11 1.92 23.21
CA PHE A 94 -8.48 0.51 23.22
C PHE A 94 -7.28 -0.45 23.26
N ARG A 95 -6.20 -0.08 23.95
CA ARG A 95 -5.14 -1.04 24.30
C ARG A 95 -5.47 -1.74 25.60
N LEU A 96 -5.34 -3.05 25.63
CA LEU A 96 -5.46 -3.80 26.88
C LEU A 96 -4.34 -3.34 27.83
N PRO A 97 -4.58 -3.27 29.16
CA PRO A 97 -3.58 -2.80 30.13
C PRO A 97 -2.22 -3.52 30.07
N ASN A 98 -2.18 -4.70 29.45
CA ASN A 98 -1.02 -5.59 29.38
C ASN A 98 -0.48 -5.79 27.95
N GLU A 99 -0.93 -5.01 26.96
CA GLU A 99 -0.43 -5.10 25.59
C GLU A 99 0.92 -4.36 25.47
N GLN A 100 1.96 -5.06 24.99
CA GLN A 100 3.30 -4.51 24.91
C GLN A 100 3.38 -3.44 23.81
N VAL A 101 4.09 -2.36 24.07
CA VAL A 101 4.30 -1.29 23.08
C VAL A 101 5.07 -1.86 21.88
N GLY A 102 4.39 -1.96 20.74
CA GLY A 102 5.00 -2.39 19.48
C GLY A 102 4.51 -3.75 18.95
N GLU A 103 3.57 -4.41 19.64
CA GLU A 103 2.94 -5.61 19.08
C GLU A 103 2.03 -5.22 17.89
N PRO A 104 2.25 -5.78 16.69
CA PRO A 104 1.41 -5.47 15.54
C PRO A 104 0.02 -6.05 15.75
N THR A 105 -1.01 -5.20 15.70
CA THR A 105 -2.39 -5.67 15.65
C THR A 105 -2.55 -6.52 14.38
N PHE A 106 -2.89 -7.80 14.55
CA PHE A 106 -2.97 -8.74 13.44
C PHE A 106 -4.09 -8.34 12.48
N LEU A 107 -3.74 -7.65 11.39
CA LEU A 107 -4.64 -7.38 10.29
C LEU A 107 -4.85 -8.72 9.56
N GLY A 108 -6.08 -9.22 9.54
CA GLY A 108 -6.42 -10.63 9.33
C GLY A 108 -5.75 -11.36 8.15
N THR A 109 -5.75 -12.68 8.27
CA THR A 109 -5.24 -13.75 7.38
C THR A 109 -5.66 -13.70 5.89
N GLY A 110 -6.33 -12.65 5.42
CA GLY A 110 -6.84 -12.55 4.04
C GLY A 110 -5.76 -12.30 2.98
N VAL A 111 -4.60 -11.74 3.36
CA VAL A 111 -3.50 -11.42 2.43
C VAL A 111 -2.81 -12.68 1.87
N ASP A 112 -2.74 -13.76 2.66
CA ASP A 112 -2.15 -15.03 2.22
C ASP A 112 -3.04 -15.75 1.21
N PHE A 113 -4.37 -15.60 1.31
CA PHE A 113 -5.31 -16.25 0.38
C PHE A 113 -5.23 -15.65 -1.03
N LEU A 114 -5.09 -14.33 -1.15
CA LEU A 114 -5.04 -13.62 -2.43
C LEU A 114 -3.76 -13.90 -3.23
N SER A 115 -2.66 -14.23 -2.56
CA SER A 115 -1.39 -14.53 -3.24
C SER A 115 -1.38 -15.88 -3.96
N THR A 116 -2.34 -16.76 -3.66
CA THR A 116 -2.40 -18.13 -4.22
C THR A 116 -3.34 -18.23 -5.42
N MET A 117 -4.19 -17.23 -5.64
CA MET A 117 -5.15 -17.21 -6.75
C MET A 117 -4.48 -16.60 -7.97
N ASN A 118 -4.12 -17.44 -8.94
CA ASN A 118 -3.64 -17.00 -10.24
C ASN A 118 -4.87 -16.82 -11.16
N PRO A 119 -5.28 -15.59 -11.49
CA PRO A 119 -6.53 -15.33 -12.20
C PRO A 119 -6.53 -15.80 -13.66
N ASP A 120 -5.36 -16.13 -14.21
CA ASP A 120 -5.18 -16.58 -15.60
C ASP A 120 -5.29 -18.12 -15.77
N VAL A 121 -5.69 -18.85 -14.73
CA VAL A 121 -6.06 -20.27 -14.90
C VAL A 121 -7.51 -20.31 -15.36
N ASP A 122 -7.69 -20.40 -16.68
CA ASP A 122 -8.97 -20.64 -17.33
C ASP A 122 -9.72 -21.76 -16.59
N SER A 123 -10.72 -21.36 -15.80
CA SER A 123 -11.72 -22.28 -15.27
C SER A 123 -12.75 -22.42 -16.37
N ASP A 124 -12.57 -23.46 -17.20
CA ASP A 124 -13.58 -23.99 -18.10
C ASP A 124 -14.78 -24.54 -17.31
N ASP A 125 -15.50 -23.68 -16.58
CA ASP A 125 -16.76 -24.01 -15.93
C ASP A 125 -17.90 -23.23 -16.60
N GLU A 126 -18.34 -23.80 -17.72
CA GLU A 126 -19.70 -23.62 -18.23
C GLU A 126 -20.72 -23.97 -17.12
N ASN A 127 -21.29 -22.95 -16.45
CA ASN A 127 -22.74 -22.78 -16.23
C ASN A 127 -23.09 -21.75 -15.14
N SER A 128 -23.64 -20.62 -15.60
CA SER A 128 -24.82 -19.91 -15.06
C SER A 128 -24.92 -19.55 -13.56
N SER A 129 -24.92 -18.25 -13.25
CA SER A 129 -26.14 -17.43 -13.22
C SER A 129 -25.83 -15.97 -12.82
N ILE A 130 -26.33 -15.03 -13.62
CA ILE A 130 -26.02 -13.59 -13.60
C ILE A 130 -26.98 -12.80 -12.68
N TYR A 131 -27.39 -13.38 -11.56
CA TYR A 131 -28.27 -12.70 -10.60
C TYR A 131 -27.78 -12.89 -9.16
N ASP A 132 -27.62 -11.77 -8.47
CA ASP A 132 -27.34 -11.74 -7.04
C ASP A 132 -28.63 -12.08 -6.26
N LYS A 133 -28.59 -13.11 -5.41
CA LYS A 133 -29.72 -13.49 -4.56
C LYS A 133 -29.77 -12.52 -3.39
N GLN A 134 -30.66 -11.54 -3.50
CA GLN A 134 -30.93 -10.58 -2.43
C GLN A 134 -31.54 -11.28 -1.20
N ASP A 135 -30.83 -11.29 -0.08
CA ASP A 135 -31.25 -11.91 1.17
C ASP A 135 -32.53 -11.26 1.74
N GLN A 136 -33.59 -12.06 1.91
CA GLN A 136 -34.88 -11.62 2.48
C GLN A 136 -34.91 -11.44 4.01
N ASN A 137 -33.78 -11.54 4.72
CA ASN A 137 -33.77 -11.58 6.18
C ASN A 137 -33.30 -10.30 6.90
N LEU A 138 -33.14 -9.18 6.20
CA LEU A 138 -32.75 -7.90 6.83
C LEU A 138 -33.90 -7.09 7.46
N TYR A 139 -35.15 -7.54 7.33
CA TYR A 139 -36.32 -6.83 7.86
C TYR A 139 -37.35 -7.75 8.56
N SER A 140 -36.92 -8.52 9.56
CA SER A 140 -37.88 -9.17 10.47
C SER A 140 -37.44 -9.11 11.93
N ALA A 141 -38.40 -8.67 12.76
CA ALA A 141 -38.49 -8.80 14.22
C ALA A 141 -37.67 -7.84 15.11
N ARG A 142 -38.15 -6.59 15.17
CA ARG A 142 -38.06 -5.75 16.38
C ARG A 142 -39.03 -6.31 17.44
N LYS A 143 -38.59 -7.23 18.31
CA LYS A 143 -39.39 -7.69 19.46
C LYS A 143 -39.01 -6.90 20.70
N ARG A 144 -39.93 -6.01 21.12
CA ARG A 144 -39.92 -5.38 22.45
C ARG A 144 -40.23 -6.46 23.50
N TYR A 145 -39.48 -6.51 24.59
CA TYR A 145 -39.92 -7.16 25.81
C TYR A 145 -40.24 -6.09 26.85
N CYS A 146 -41.51 -6.03 27.24
CA CYS A 146 -42.02 -5.42 28.46
C CYS A 146 -42.93 -6.47 29.11
N SER A 147 -42.62 -6.84 30.34
CA SER A 147 -43.51 -7.20 31.46
C SER A 147 -42.63 -7.35 32.69
#